data_AF-D3IDQ0-F1
#
_entry.id   AF-D3IDQ0-F1
#
_cell.length_a   1.000
_cell.length_b   1.000
_cell.length_c   1.000
_cell.angle_alpha   90.00
_cell.angle_beta   90.00
_cell.angle_gamma   90.00
#
_symmetry.space_group_name_H-M   'P 1'
#
loop_
_entity.id
_entity.type
_entity.pdbx_description
1 polymer ?
#
loop_
_entity_poly.entity_id
_entity_poly.type
_entity_poly.pdbx_seq_one_letter_code
_entity_poly.pdbx_strand_id
1 'polypeptide(L)'
;MILSVVCSFSQDIASVKTLKEQQKVLELTAKLNKLQIELEKKNLEHNALISKAASVDADANTATMGFTTSDPSSTVKEAKGIIKKLEETKDINKKLAKNQKDLSKIEKNIDKLKTKINKLNKEIQFIDK
;
A
#
# COMPACT_ATOMS: atom_id res chain seq x y z
N MET A 1 33.31 -50.56 28.89
CA MET A 1 32.32 -49.51 29.20
C MET A 1 32.91 -48.17 28.85
N ILE A 2 32.69 -47.70 27.61
CA ILE A 2 32.93 -46.37 27.01
C ILE A 2 32.79 -46.66 25.51
N LEU A 3 31.88 -46.09 24.73
CA LEU A 3 31.61 -44.69 24.38
C LEU A 3 30.36 -44.85 23.48
N SER A 4 29.19 -44.23 23.69
CA SER A 4 28.85 -42.95 23.07
C SER A 4 27.34 -42.65 23.33
N VAL A 5 27.03 -41.91 24.40
CA VAL A 5 25.66 -41.37 24.64
C VAL A 5 25.66 -39.86 24.46
N VAL A 6 26.39 -39.35 23.46
CA VAL A 6 26.45 -37.91 23.20
C VAL A 6 26.28 -37.63 21.71
N CYS A 7 25.08 -37.85 21.19
CA CYS A 7 24.64 -37.28 19.91
C CYS A 7 23.15 -36.87 19.88
N SER A 8 22.32 -37.26 20.85
CA SER A 8 20.87 -36.95 20.84
C SER A 8 20.58 -35.46 21.11
N PHE A 9 21.29 -34.83 22.07
CA PHE A 9 21.08 -33.41 22.39
C PHE A 9 21.39 -32.46 21.23
N SER A 10 22.34 -32.81 20.35
CA SER A 10 22.71 -31.97 19.21
C SER A 10 21.67 -31.97 18.09
N GLN A 11 21.00 -33.11 17.86
CA GLN A 11 19.90 -33.22 16.89
C GLN A 11 18.66 -32.46 17.37
N ASP A 12 18.36 -32.50 18.67
CA ASP A 12 17.25 -31.76 19.28
C ASP A 12 17.44 -30.23 19.23
N ILE A 13 18.68 -29.73 19.37
CA ILE A 13 18.95 -28.28 19.29
C ILE A 13 18.80 -27.75 17.86
N ALA A 14 19.26 -28.52 16.86
CA ALA A 14 19.13 -28.15 15.46
C ALA A 14 17.66 -28.11 15.01
N SER A 15 16.87 -29.14 15.36
CA SER A 15 15.45 -29.21 15.03
C SER A 15 14.63 -28.08 15.68
N VAL A 16 14.90 -27.75 16.94
CA VAL A 16 14.25 -26.62 17.63
C VAL A 16 14.61 -25.28 16.97
N LYS A 17 15.86 -25.11 16.49
CA LYS A 17 16.27 -23.90 15.78
C LYS A 17 15.55 -23.78 14.43
N THR A 18 15.48 -24.85 13.65
CA THR A 18 14.75 -24.89 12.37
C THR A 18 13.27 -24.56 12.57
N LEU A 19 12.61 -25.16 13.57
CA LEU A 19 11.21 -24.86 13.90
C LEU A 19 10.97 -23.38 14.25
N LYS A 20 11.88 -22.76 15.03
CA LYS A 20 11.81 -21.31 15.33
C LYS A 20 11.97 -20.44 14.08
N GLU A 21 12.83 -20.84 13.14
CA GLU A 21 13.02 -20.12 11.88
C GLU A 21 11.81 -20.27 10.96
N GLN A 22 11.23 -21.48 10.87
CA GLN A 22 9.97 -21.72 10.16
C GLN A 22 8.81 -20.91 10.74
N GLN A 23 8.70 -20.83 12.08
CA GLN A 23 7.70 -19.98 12.74
C GLN A 23 7.86 -18.50 12.35
N LYS A 24 9.10 -17.98 12.32
CA LYS A 24 9.37 -16.61 11.87
C LYS A 24 8.99 -16.39 10.41
N VAL A 25 9.26 -17.35 9.52
CA VAL A 25 8.83 -17.30 8.12
C VAL A 25 7.31 -17.22 8.02
N LEU A 26 6.60 -18.05 8.80
CA LEU A 26 5.13 -18.06 8.83
C LEU A 26 4.57 -16.71 9.30
N GLU A 27 5.10 -16.13 10.37
CA GLU A 27 4.70 -14.81 10.86
C GLU A 27 4.96 -13.69 9.84
N LEU A 28 6.12 -13.72 9.18
CA LEU A 28 6.45 -12.74 8.14
C LEU A 28 5.55 -12.91 6.91
N THR A 29 5.18 -14.13 6.56
CA THR A 29 4.25 -14.45 5.46
C THR A 29 2.84 -13.94 5.78
N ALA A 30 2.37 -14.14 7.02
CA ALA A 30 1.10 -13.58 7.48
C ALA A 30 1.10 -12.03 7.41
N LYS A 31 2.21 -11.38 7.80
CA LYS A 31 2.37 -9.92 7.65
C LYS A 31 2.39 -9.48 6.18
N LEU A 32 3.03 -10.26 5.30
CA LEU A 32 3.04 -10.01 3.86
C LEU A 32 1.62 -10.04 3.28
N ASN A 33 0.85 -11.08 3.59
CA ASN A 33 -0.54 -11.22 3.12
C ASN A 33 -1.41 -10.04 3.58
N LYS A 34 -1.28 -9.61 4.84
CA LYS A 34 -2.00 -8.43 5.35
C LYS A 34 -1.67 -7.17 4.55
N LEU A 35 -0.40 -6.93 4.22
CA LEU A 35 0.01 -5.77 3.43
C LEU A 35 -0.44 -5.86 1.97
N GLN A 36 -0.53 -7.05 1.38
CA GLN A 36 -1.08 -7.22 0.03
C GLN A 36 -2.57 -6.87 -0.01
N ILE A 37 -3.34 -7.31 0.99
CA ILE A 37 -4.75 -6.91 1.14
C ILE A 37 -4.88 -5.39 1.32
N GLU A 38 -4.02 -4.78 2.14
CA GLU A 38 -4.01 -3.33 2.33
C GLU A 38 -3.68 -2.59 1.03
N LEU A 39 -2.73 -3.10 0.24
CA LEU A 39 -2.37 -2.56 -1.07
C LEU A 39 -3.56 -2.58 -2.04
N GLU A 40 -4.26 -3.72 -2.14
CA GLU A 40 -5.46 -3.84 -2.99
C GLU A 40 -6.56 -2.87 -2.58
N LYS A 41 -6.83 -2.76 -1.27
CA LYS A 41 -7.80 -1.79 -0.75
C LYS A 41 -7.40 -0.35 -1.09
N LYS A 42 -6.13 0.00 -0.92
CA LYS A 42 -5.59 1.32 -1.25
C LYS A 42 -5.68 1.63 -2.74
N ASN A 43 -5.47 0.64 -3.61
CA ASN A 43 -5.63 0.78 -5.06
C ASN A 43 -7.08 1.04 -5.46
N LEU A 44 -8.05 0.37 -4.80
CA LEU A 44 -9.46 0.67 -5.00
C LEU A 44 -9.81 2.10 -4.60
N GLU A 45 -9.31 2.55 -3.43
CA GLU A 45 -9.46 3.95 -3.00
C GLU A 45 -8.80 4.93 -3.99
N HIS A 46 -7.63 4.58 -4.53
CA HIS A 46 -6.91 5.39 -5.52
C HIS A 46 -7.74 5.56 -6.80
N ASN A 47 -8.26 4.47 -7.34
CA ASN A 47 -9.07 4.48 -8.56
C ASN A 47 -10.36 5.30 -8.36
N ALA A 48 -11.02 5.18 -7.20
CA ALA A 48 -12.17 5.99 -6.87
C ALA A 48 -11.85 7.49 -6.81
N LEU A 49 -10.67 7.86 -6.28
CA LEU A 49 -10.20 9.25 -6.26
C LEU A 49 -9.89 9.76 -7.67
N ILE A 50 -9.29 8.94 -8.55
CA ILE A 50 -9.05 9.31 -9.95
C ILE A 50 -10.38 9.56 -10.68
N SER A 51 -11.34 8.66 -10.55
CA SER A 51 -12.67 8.83 -11.17
C SER A 51 -13.35 10.11 -10.67
N LYS A 52 -13.24 10.41 -9.37
CA LYS A 52 -13.80 11.63 -8.80
C LYS A 52 -13.07 12.88 -9.31
N ALA A 53 -11.74 12.84 -9.42
CA ALA A 53 -10.95 13.94 -9.98
C ALA A 53 -11.38 14.25 -11.42
N ALA A 54 -11.47 13.22 -12.27
CA ALA A 54 -11.90 13.36 -13.66
C ALA A 54 -13.31 13.96 -13.78
N SER A 55 -14.25 13.54 -12.92
CA SER A 55 -15.60 14.10 -12.89
C SER A 55 -15.61 15.58 -12.51
N VAL A 56 -14.89 15.97 -11.45
CA VAL A 56 -14.84 17.38 -11.01
C VAL A 56 -14.13 18.25 -12.03
N ASP A 57 -13.08 17.74 -12.70
CA ASP A 57 -12.40 18.47 -13.77
C ASP A 57 -13.31 18.69 -15.00
N ALA A 58 -14.11 17.69 -15.39
CA ALA A 58 -15.10 17.85 -16.45
C ALA A 58 -16.20 18.87 -16.07
N ASP A 59 -16.66 18.82 -14.81
CA ASP A 59 -17.64 19.77 -14.27
C ASP A 59 -17.08 21.19 -14.20
N ALA A 60 -15.81 21.34 -13.84
CA ALA A 60 -15.12 22.63 -13.80
C ALA A 60 -14.97 23.20 -15.20
N ASN A 61 -14.53 22.39 -16.18
CA ASN A 61 -14.37 22.80 -17.57
C ASN A 61 -15.70 23.27 -18.18
N THR A 62 -16.78 22.54 -17.91
CA THR A 62 -18.15 22.92 -18.33
C THR A 62 -18.60 24.23 -17.69
N ALA A 63 -18.29 24.46 -16.41
CA ALA A 63 -18.65 25.69 -15.72
C ALA A 63 -17.88 26.92 -16.26
N THR A 64 -16.61 26.77 -16.62
CA THR A 64 -15.80 27.86 -17.21
C THR A 64 -16.26 28.27 -18.61
N MET A 65 -16.95 27.40 -19.36
CA MET A 65 -17.57 27.77 -20.63
C MET A 65 -18.83 28.66 -20.45
N GLY A 66 -19.33 28.81 -19.22
CA GLY A 66 -20.55 29.55 -18.90
C GLY A 66 -20.43 31.08 -18.86
N PHE A 67 -19.22 31.65 -18.94
CA PHE A 67 -18.98 33.12 -18.88
C PHE A 67 -19.47 33.91 -20.12
N THR A 68 -20.59 33.52 -20.72
CA THR A 68 -21.14 34.14 -21.93
C THR A 68 -22.27 35.13 -21.66
N THR A 69 -22.58 35.40 -20.38
CA THR A 69 -23.69 36.28 -19.98
C THR A 69 -23.27 37.75 -19.88
N SER A 70 -24.03 38.65 -20.51
CA SER A 70 -23.79 40.11 -20.51
C SER A 70 -24.18 40.81 -19.19
N ASP A 71 -24.70 40.07 -18.20
CA ASP A 71 -25.17 40.61 -16.91
C ASP A 71 -24.10 40.42 -15.81
N PRO A 72 -23.61 41.50 -15.17
CA PRO A 72 -22.62 41.41 -14.10
C PRO A 72 -23.03 40.54 -12.91
N SER A 73 -24.34 40.47 -12.58
CA SER A 73 -24.83 39.71 -11.44
C SER A 73 -24.73 38.20 -11.66
N SER A 74 -25.09 37.72 -12.85
CA SER A 74 -24.90 36.31 -13.24
C SER A 74 -23.42 35.91 -13.26
N THR A 75 -22.56 36.78 -13.78
CA THR A 75 -21.10 36.55 -13.80
C THR A 75 -20.53 36.32 -12.38
N VAL A 76 -20.95 37.12 -11.38
CA VAL A 76 -20.48 36.95 -9.99
C VAL A 76 -20.94 35.62 -9.39
N LYS A 77 -22.17 35.18 -9.70
CA LYS A 77 -22.71 33.91 -9.22
C LYS A 77 -21.97 32.72 -9.83
N GLU A 78 -21.69 32.77 -11.14
CA GLU A 78 -20.93 31.76 -11.87
C GLU A 78 -19.48 31.65 -11.34
N ALA A 79 -18.81 32.79 -11.15
CA ALA A 79 -17.46 32.84 -10.60
C ALA A 79 -17.37 32.19 -9.21
N LYS A 80 -18.34 32.43 -8.32
CA LYS A 80 -18.41 31.75 -7.00
C LYS A 80 -18.57 30.24 -7.14
N GLY A 81 -19.38 29.78 -8.09
CA GLY A 81 -19.55 28.35 -8.38
C GLY A 81 -18.24 27.69 -8.83
N ILE A 82 -17.49 28.36 -9.71
CA ILE A 82 -16.19 27.89 -10.21
C ILE A 82 -15.15 27.83 -9.08
N ILE A 83 -15.07 28.85 -8.23
CA ILE A 83 -14.17 28.84 -7.06
C ILE A 83 -14.43 27.63 -6.18
N LYS A 84 -15.70 27.29 -5.92
CA LYS A 84 -16.05 26.11 -5.13
C LYS A 84 -15.56 24.82 -5.79
N LYS A 85 -15.77 24.66 -7.10
CA LYS A 85 -15.28 23.51 -7.87
C LYS A 85 -13.76 23.41 -7.83
N LEU A 86 -13.03 24.53 -7.94
CA LEU A 86 -11.57 24.55 -7.86
C LEU A 86 -11.05 24.13 -6.48
N GLU A 87 -11.69 24.55 -5.39
CA GLU A 87 -11.33 24.07 -4.05
C GLU A 87 -11.62 22.57 -3.88
N GLU A 88 -12.73 22.07 -4.44
CA GLU A 88 -13.02 20.63 -4.45
C GLU A 88 -11.97 19.82 -5.24
N THR A 89 -11.56 20.29 -6.43
CA THR A 89 -10.46 19.70 -7.22
C THR A 89 -9.16 19.66 -6.43
N LYS A 90 -8.79 20.78 -5.80
CA LYS A 90 -7.56 20.90 -5.00
C LYS A 90 -7.55 19.91 -3.83
N ASP A 91 -8.67 19.71 -3.16
CA ASP A 91 -8.78 18.75 -2.07
C ASP A 91 -8.73 17.29 -2.54
N ILE A 92 -9.30 16.99 -3.71
CA ILE A 92 -9.15 15.67 -4.35
C ILE A 92 -7.68 15.42 -4.70
N ASN A 93 -6.99 16.39 -5.29
CA ASN A 93 -5.58 16.28 -5.66
C ASN A 93 -4.68 16.05 -4.44
N LYS A 94 -4.94 16.72 -3.31
CA LYS A 94 -4.24 16.45 -2.04
C LYS A 94 -4.45 15.02 -1.55
N LYS A 95 -5.68 14.50 -1.62
CA LYS A 95 -6.00 13.12 -1.23
C LYS A 95 -5.31 12.12 -2.14
N LEU A 96 -5.26 12.39 -3.45
CA LEU A 96 -4.62 11.56 -4.45
C LEU A 96 -3.10 11.47 -4.20
N ALA A 97 -2.44 12.62 -3.98
CA ALA A 97 -1.02 12.67 -3.65
C ALA A 97 -0.68 11.90 -2.35
N LYS A 98 -1.53 12.05 -1.31
CA LYS A 98 -1.36 11.29 -0.06
C LYS A 98 -1.55 9.79 -0.29
N ASN A 99 -2.55 9.39 -1.06
CA ASN A 99 -2.81 7.99 -1.37
C ASN A 99 -1.64 7.36 -2.16
N GLN A 100 -1.08 8.05 -3.16
CA GLN A 100 0.12 7.61 -3.90
C GLN A 100 1.32 7.40 -2.98
N LYS A 101 1.57 8.32 -2.04
CA LYS A 101 2.65 8.18 -1.06
C LYS A 101 2.46 6.96 -0.18
N ASP A 102 1.23 6.69 0.25
CA ASP A 102 0.91 5.53 1.08
C ASP A 102 1.06 4.22 0.29
N LEU A 103 0.62 4.17 -0.97
CA LEU A 103 0.83 3.02 -1.87
C LEU A 103 2.31 2.68 -2.00
N SER A 104 3.14 3.67 -2.35
CA SER A 104 4.60 3.48 -2.47
C SER A 104 5.24 2.96 -1.17
N LYS A 105 4.74 3.39 -0.01
CA LYS A 105 5.22 2.92 1.29
C LYS A 105 4.85 1.45 1.53
N ILE A 106 3.64 1.04 1.18
CA ILE A 106 3.18 -0.36 1.31
C ILE A 106 3.99 -1.25 0.37
N GLU A 107 4.16 -0.88 -0.89
CA GLU A 107 4.96 -1.61 -1.88
C GLU A 107 6.40 -1.82 -1.38
N LYS A 108 7.05 -0.76 -0.90
CA LYS A 108 8.40 -0.84 -0.33
C LYS A 108 8.48 -1.77 0.88
N ASN A 109 7.44 -1.84 1.70
CA ASN A 109 7.39 -2.75 2.84
C ASN A 109 7.17 -4.21 2.42
N ILE A 110 6.34 -4.43 1.40
CA ILE A 110 6.15 -5.74 0.76
C ILE A 110 7.48 -6.27 0.22
N ASP A 111 8.24 -5.44 -0.51
CA ASP A 111 9.53 -5.85 -1.07
C ASP A 111 10.53 -6.24 0.02
N LYS A 112 10.64 -5.42 1.07
CA LYS A 112 11.50 -5.72 2.23
C LYS A 112 11.12 -7.04 2.91
N LEU A 113 9.81 -7.32 3.05
CA LEU A 113 9.36 -8.57 3.64
C LEU A 113 9.65 -9.77 2.75
N LYS A 114 9.40 -9.66 1.44
CA LYS A 114 9.78 -10.70 0.46
C LYS A 114 11.27 -11.03 0.53
N THR A 115 12.14 -10.01 0.59
CA THR A 115 13.59 -10.22 0.75
C THR A 115 13.93 -10.94 2.06
N LYS A 116 13.31 -10.54 3.18
CA LYS A 116 13.55 -11.19 4.49
C LYS A 116 13.10 -12.65 4.50
N ILE A 117 11.91 -12.94 3.97
CA ILE A 117 11.38 -14.30 3.85
C ILE A 117 12.31 -15.15 2.99
N ASN A 118 12.74 -14.64 1.82
CA ASN A 118 13.65 -15.35 0.94
C ASN A 118 15.01 -15.65 1.60
N LYS A 119 15.53 -14.74 2.42
CA LYS A 119 16.78 -14.97 3.16
C LYS A 119 16.62 -16.09 4.19
N LEU A 120 15.57 -16.03 5.01
CA LEU A 120 15.30 -17.05 6.02
C LEU A 120 15.02 -18.43 5.40
N ASN A 121 14.27 -18.48 4.30
CA ASN A 121 14.01 -19.74 3.59
C ASN A 121 15.29 -20.38 3.06
N LYS A 122 16.25 -19.59 2.57
CA LYS A 122 17.56 -20.10 2.15
C LYS A 122 18.34 -20.64 3.34
N GLU A 123 18.39 -19.91 4.46
CA GLU A 123 19.08 -20.34 5.68
C GLU A 123 18.52 -21.67 6.22
N ILE A 124 17.19 -21.84 6.22
CA ILE A 124 16.54 -23.11 6.61
C ILE A 124 16.96 -24.26 5.67
N GLN A 125 16.94 -24.05 4.34
CA GLN A 125 17.33 -25.07 3.36
C GLN A 125 18.81 -25.52 3.49
N PHE A 126 19.69 -24.67 4.04
CA PHE A 126 21.07 -25.04 4.32
C PHE A 126 21.23 -25.86 5.61
N ILE A 127 20.27 -25.78 6.55
CA ILE A 127 20.31 -26.51 7.83
C ILE A 127 19.67 -27.90 7.71
N ASP A 128 18.67 -28.06 6.83
CA ASP A 128 17.99 -29.35 6.57
C ASP A 128 18.76 -30.30 5.62
N LYS A 129 19.98 -29.94 5.19
CA LYS A 129 20.87 -30.76 4.34
C LYS A 129 22.01 -31.38 5.13
#